data_AF-A0A7H4PED0-F1
#
_entry.id   AF-A0A7H4PED0-F1
#
_cell.length_a   1.000
_cell.length_b   1.000
_cell.length_c   1.000
_cell.angle_alpha   90.00
_cell.angle_beta   90.00
_cell.angle_gamma   90.00
#
_symmetry.space_group_name_H-M   'P 1'
#
loop_
_entity.id
_entity.type
_entity.pdbx_description
1 polymer ?
#
loop_
_entity_poly.entity_id
_entity_poly.type
_entity_poly.pdbx_seq_one_letter_code
_entity_poly.pdbx_strand_id
1 'polypeptide(L)' 'MQTIIDAWFVQGMIKATSDAWLKGWDERNGGNLTLRLDEADIETLRGGFPR' A
#
# COMPACT_ATOMS: atom_id res chain seq x y z
N MET A 1 16.63 4.35 7.67
CA MET A 1 16.52 3.17 6.80
C MET A 1 15.08 3.11 6.35
N GLN A 2 14.79 3.25 5.05
CA GLN A 2 13.41 3.15 4.58
C GLN A 2 12.95 1.70 4.65
N THR A 3 11.74 1.49 5.15
CA THR A 3 11.09 0.18 5.22
C THR A 3 10.01 0.08 4.15
N ILE A 4 9.45 -1.11 3.91
CA ILE A 4 8.32 -1.29 2.99
C ILE A 4 7.12 -0.40 3.37
N ILE A 5 6.94 -0.08 4.65
CA ILE A 5 5.85 0.79 5.12
C ILE A 5 6.02 2.22 4.62
N ASP A 6 7.27 2.67 4.42
CA ASP A 6 7.57 4.02 3.94
C ASP A 6 7.46 4.14 2.41
N ALA A 7 7.28 3.03 1.68
CA ALA A 7 7.20 3.02 0.23
C ALA A 7 5.97 3.78 -0.30
N TRP A 8 6.12 4.47 -1.44
CA TRP A 8 5.08 5.34 -1.99
C TRP A 8 3.75 4.62 -2.22
N PHE A 9 3.80 3.37 -2.69
CA PHE A 9 2.62 2.59 -3.00
C PHE A 9 1.93 2.10 -1.72
N VAL A 10 2.66 1.81 -0.63
CA VAL A 10 2.05 1.45 0.66
C VAL A 10 1.37 2.68 1.28
N GLN A 11 2.06 3.82 1.31
CA GLN A 11 1.47 5.08 1.77
C GLN A 11 0.26 5.50 0.93
N GLY A 12 0.32 5.30 -0.39
CA GLY A 12 -0.80 5.53 -1.31
C GLY A 12 -2.02 4.66 -0.99
N MET A 13 -1.80 3.36 -0.75
CA MET A 13 -2.87 2.41 -0.39
C MET A 13 -3.49 2.73 0.98
N ILE A 14 -2.67 3.12 1.97
CA ILE A 14 -3.14 3.59 3.27
C ILE A 14 -4.04 4.81 3.10
N LYS A 15 -3.57 5.81 2.35
CA LYS A 15 -4.33 7.04 2.13
C LYS A 15 -5.65 6.75 1.41
N ALA A 16 -5.63 5.97 0.33
CA ALA A 16 -6.82 5.68 -0.46
C ALA A 16 -7.91 4.96 0.36
N THR A 17 -7.52 3.94 1.13
CA THR A 17 -8.46 3.18 1.97
C THR A 17 -8.93 3.99 3.18
N SER A 18 -8.07 4.82 3.78
CA SER A 18 -8.45 5.73 4.86
C SER A 18 -9.45 6.79 4.38
N ASP A 19 -9.21 7.39 3.21
CA ASP A 19 -10.12 8.38 2.62
C ASP A 19 -11.48 7.76 2.29
N ALA A 20 -11.50 6.53 1.75
CA ALA A 20 -12.75 5.84 1.44
C ALA A 20 -13.55 5.49 2.71
N TRP A 21 -12.86 5.04 3.76
CA TRP A 21 -13.47 4.87 5.09
C TRP A 21 -14.05 6.16 5.64
N LEU A 22 -13.28 7.26 5.64
CA LEU A 22 -13.73 8.56 6.18
C LEU A 22 -14.91 9.16 5.41
N LYS A 23 -15.08 8.79 4.14
CA LYS A 23 -16.27 9.14 3.34
C LYS A 23 -17.46 8.22 3.57
N GLY A 24 -17.31 7.16 4.37
CA GLY A 24 -18.35 6.17 4.64
C GLY A 24 -18.62 5.23 3.46
N TRP A 25 -17.66 5.06 2.54
CA TRP A 25 -17.85 4.23 1.35
C TRP A 25 -17.60 2.73 1.60
N ASP A 26 -16.71 2.42 2.53
CA ASP A 26 -16.21 1.07 2.78
C ASP A 26 -16.48 0.62 4.23
N GLU A 27 -17.75 0.33 4.55
CA GLU A 27 -18.12 -0.16 5.88
C GLU A 27 -17.60 -1.59 6.14
N ARG A 28 -17.26 -1.88 7.41
CA ARG A 28 -16.81 -3.20 7.88
C ARG A 28 -15.57 -3.69 7.11
N ASN A 29 -15.69 -4.77 6.35
CA ASN A 29 -14.66 -5.31 5.45
C ASN A 29 -15.05 -5.11 3.98
N GLY A 30 -15.97 -4.19 3.72
CA GLY A 30 -16.33 -3.76 2.38
C GLY A 30 -15.19 -3.00 1.71
N GLY A 31 -15.18 -3.02 0.38
CA GLY A 31 -14.11 -2.41 -0.41
C GLY A 31 -12.98 -3.38 -0.72
N ASN A 32 -12.50 -3.33 -1.97
CA ASN A 32 -11.25 -3.95 -2.38
C ASN A 32 -10.47 -2.95 -3.23
N LEU A 33 -9.15 -3.00 -3.10
CA LEU A 33 -8.25 -2.13 -3.84
C LEU A 33 -7.02 -2.95 -4.23
N THR A 34 -6.71 -2.96 -5.52
CA THR A 34 -5.49 -3.57 -6.05
C THR A 34 -4.77 -2.54 -6.89
N LEU A 35 -3.46 -2.43 -6.69
CA LEU A 35 -2.58 -1.54 -7.44
C LEU A 35 -1.55 -2.41 -8.16
N ARG A 36 -1.50 -2.33 -9.49
CA ARG A 36 -0.44 -2.95 -10.26
C ARG A 36 0.83 -2.09 -10.15
N LEU A 37 1.94 -2.72 -9.81
CA LEU A 37 3.26 -2.12 -9.69
C LEU A 37 4.18 -2.61 -10.80
N ASP A 38 5.22 -1.84 -11.07
CA ASP A 38 6.34 -2.26 -11.89
C ASP A 38 7.44 -2.88 -11.02
N GLU A 39 8.34 -3.66 -11.62
CA GLU A 39 9.45 -4.27 -10.88
C GLU A 39 10.38 -3.23 -10.23
N ALA A 40 10.51 -2.06 -10.86
CA ALA A 40 11.30 -0.93 -10.37
C ALA A 40 10.77 -0.38 -9.03
N ASP A 41 9.47 -0.48 -8.76
CA ASP A 41 8.87 0.02 -7.53
C ASP A 41 9.33 -0.76 -6.30
N ILE A 42 9.66 -2.04 -6.47
CA ILE A 42 10.01 -2.96 -5.38
C ILE A 42 11.50 -3.29 -5.31
N GLU A 43 12.29 -2.83 -6.27
CA GLU A 43 13.71 -3.19 -6.40
C GLU A 43 14.52 -2.79 -5.16
N THR A 44 14.26 -1.59 -4.63
CA THR A 44 14.96 -1.03 -3.46
C THR A 44 14.65 -1.78 -2.15
N LEU A 45 13.64 -2.66 -2.15
CA LEU A 45 13.19 -3.42 -0.99
C LEU A 45 13.73 -4.86 -0.97
N ARG A 46 14.41 -5.32 -2.04
CA ARG A 46 14.86 -6.71 -2.20
C ARG A 46 15.86 -7.19 -1.13
N GLY A 47 16.56 -6.29 -0.45
CA GLY A 47 17.50 -6.63 0.63
C GLY A 47 16.85 -6.95 1.98
N GLY A 48 15.53 -6.69 2.15
CA GLY A 48 14.83 -6.81 3.43
C GLY A 48 13.98 -8.06 3.63
N PHE A 49 13.90 -8.96 2.64
CA PHE A 49 13.13 -10.19 2.75
C PHE A 49 14.07 -11.36 3.14
N PRO A 50 13.96 -11.92 4.35
CA PRO A 50 14.59 -13.21 4.64
C PRO A 50 13.99 -14.26 3.70
N ARG A 51 14.87 -15.03 3.04
CA ARG A 51 14.49 -16.22 2.27
C ARG A 51 13.95 -17.31 3.20
#